data_AF-A0A3D8S924-F1
#
_entry.id   AF-A0A3D8S924-F1
#
_cell.length_a   1.000
_cell.length_b   1.000
_cell.length_c   1.000
_cell.angle_alpha   90.00
_cell.angle_beta   90.00
_cell.angle_gamma   90.00
#
_symmetry.space_group_name_H-M   'P 1'
#
loop_
_entity.id
_entity.type
_entity.pdbx_description
1 polymer ?
#
loop_
_entity_poly.entity_id
_entity_poly.type
_entity_poly.pdbx_seq_one_letter_code
_entity_poly.pdbx_strand_id
1 'polypeptide(L)'
;MSARRAFQLETWTELGVAILIVILRIGIRYKTVGIPKFRIDDYLIVPTLLFFVITSVLGVLVYDYGSISGLSADQILNLTPAERPKIELGGKLNVVSWAGYVCCIWFSKACLLGYYNSLT
;
A
#
# COMPACT_ATOMS: atom_id res chain seq x y z
N MET A 1 -11.87 -20.46 -9.69
CA MET A 1 -11.23 -19.81 -8.53
C MET A 1 -12.15 -18.69 -8.07
N SER A 2 -12.48 -18.57 -6.78
CA SER A 2 -13.36 -17.48 -6.30
C SER A 2 -12.67 -16.13 -6.46
N ALA A 3 -13.38 -15.08 -6.89
CA ALA A 3 -12.82 -13.75 -7.13
C ALA A 3 -11.98 -13.21 -5.95
N ARG A 4 -12.42 -13.47 -4.72
CA ARG A 4 -11.69 -13.16 -3.47
C ARG A 4 -10.28 -13.73 -3.43
N ARG A 5 -10.13 -15.00 -3.81
CA ARG A 5 -8.87 -15.72 -3.70
C ARG A 5 -7.89 -15.26 -4.78
N ALA A 6 -8.39 -14.91 -5.96
CA ALA A 6 -7.58 -14.32 -7.01
C ALA A 6 -7.03 -12.95 -6.57
N PHE A 7 -7.91 -12.07 -6.07
CA PHE A 7 -7.51 -10.74 -5.57
C PHE A 7 -6.48 -10.81 -4.43
N GLN A 8 -6.73 -11.68 -3.44
CA GLN A 8 -5.78 -11.87 -2.34
C GLN A 8 -4.43 -12.38 -2.86
N LEU A 9 -4.44 -13.35 -3.78
CA LEU A 9 -3.21 -13.90 -4.33
C LEU A 9 -2.41 -12.83 -5.09
N GLU A 10 -3.08 -12.06 -5.96
CA GLU A 10 -2.49 -10.92 -6.68
C GLU A 10 -1.86 -9.92 -5.69
N THR A 11 -2.63 -9.46 -4.69
CA THR A 11 -2.17 -8.48 -3.69
C THR A 11 -0.94 -8.97 -2.91
N TRP A 12 -0.95 -10.23 -2.46
CA TRP A 12 0.18 -10.80 -1.71
C TRP A 12 1.39 -11.04 -2.59
N THR A 13 1.20 -11.41 -3.86
CA THR A 13 2.31 -11.56 -4.81
C THR A 13 2.95 -10.20 -5.13
N GLU A 14 2.15 -9.15 -5.36
CA GLU A 14 2.65 -7.79 -5.55
C GLU A 14 3.43 -7.29 -4.34
N LEU A 15 2.93 -7.57 -3.13
CA LEU A 15 3.63 -7.24 -1.88
C LEU A 15 4.99 -7.94 -1.77
N GLY A 16 5.03 -9.23 -2.09
CA GLY A 16 6.28 -10.02 -2.10
C GLY A 16 7.30 -9.45 -3.08
N VAL A 17 6.86 -9.10 -4.28
CA VAL A 17 7.71 -8.49 -5.31
C VAL A 17 8.23 -7.11 -4.85
N ALA A 18 7.37 -6.27 -4.28
CA ALA A 18 7.77 -4.96 -3.77
C ALA A 18 8.82 -5.07 -2.66
N ILE A 19 8.63 -5.96 -1.69
CA ILE A 19 9.61 -6.23 -0.62
C ILE A 19 10.94 -6.69 -1.23
N LEU A 20 10.91 -7.63 -2.18
CA LEU A 20 12.12 -8.13 -2.84
C LEU A 20 12.90 -7.00 -3.54
N ILE A 21 12.21 -6.13 -4.28
CA ILE A 21 12.82 -4.99 -4.98
C ILE A 21 13.49 -4.04 -3.98
N VAL A 22 12.83 -3.73 -2.86
CA VAL A 22 13.38 -2.84 -1.83
C VAL A 22 14.60 -3.45 -1.15
N ILE A 23 14.56 -4.74 -0.81
CA ILE A 23 15.71 -5.45 -0.23
C ILE A 23 16.89 -5.46 -1.20
N LEU A 24 16.65 -5.79 -2.47
CA LEU A 24 17.69 -5.79 -3.51
C LEU A 24 18.29 -4.39 -3.67
N ARG A 25 17.46 -3.35 -3.70
CA ARG A 25 17.90 -1.95 -3.79
C ARG A 25 18.82 -1.58 -2.63
N ILE A 26 18.40 -1.84 -1.38
CA ILE A 26 19.21 -1.54 -0.18
C ILE A 26 20.51 -2.35 -0.20
N GLY A 27 20.46 -3.64 -0.56
CA GLY A 27 21.63 -4.50 -0.64
C GLY A 27 22.66 -4.05 -1.69
N ILE A 28 22.19 -3.67 -2.89
CA ILE A 28 23.06 -3.12 -3.94
C ILE A 28 23.67 -1.80 -3.48
N ARG A 29 22.90 -0.92 -2.82
CA ARG A 29 23.41 0.36 -2.32
C ARG A 29 24.46 0.18 -1.23
N TYR A 30 24.20 -0.72 -0.31
CA TYR A 30 25.14 -1.11 0.73
C TYR A 30 26.48 -1.54 0.14
N LYS A 31 26.46 -2.36 -0.92
CA LYS A 31 27.67 -2.84 -1.60
C LYS A 31 28.37 -1.75 -2.44
N THR A 32 27.63 -0.83 -3.04
CA THR A 32 28.19 0.15 -4.00
C THR A 32 28.75 1.41 -3.33
N VAL A 33 28.13 1.90 -2.25
CA VAL A 33 28.48 3.20 -1.64
C VAL A 33 28.90 3.12 -0.18
N GLY A 34 28.51 2.05 0.52
CA GLY A 34 28.70 1.88 1.96
C GLY A 34 27.75 2.72 2.81
N ILE A 35 27.49 2.26 4.06
CA ILE A 35 26.59 2.91 5.04
C ILE A 35 26.81 4.42 5.23
N PRO A 36 28.05 4.95 5.33
CA PRO A 36 28.25 6.37 5.68
C PRO A 36 27.84 7.38 4.60
N LYS A 37 27.43 6.92 3.40
CA LYS A 37 26.99 7.78 2.28
C LYS A 37 25.52 7.58 1.90
N PHE A 38 24.71 7.01 2.80
CA PHE A 38 23.27 6.87 2.57
C PHE A 38 22.62 8.24 2.33
N ARG A 39 21.94 8.38 1.20
CA ARG A 39 21.27 9.64 0.81
C ARG A 39 19.83 9.63 1.31
N ILE A 40 19.19 10.79 1.27
CA ILE A 40 17.77 10.94 1.64
C ILE A 40 16.88 9.91 0.91
N ASP A 41 17.18 9.63 -0.36
CA ASP A 41 16.51 8.57 -1.15
C ASP A 41 16.53 7.19 -0.48
N ASP A 42 17.67 6.78 0.09
CA ASP A 42 17.84 5.48 0.74
C ASP A 42 17.06 5.37 2.05
N TYR A 43 16.72 6.51 2.69
CA TYR A 43 15.86 6.54 3.86
C TYR A 43 14.37 6.58 3.51
N LEU A 44 14.00 7.20 2.37
CA LEU A 44 12.61 7.36 1.94
C LEU A 44 12.00 6.08 1.34
N ILE A 45 12.82 5.12 0.91
CA ILE A 45 12.33 3.83 0.41
C ILE A 45 11.66 2.98 1.51
N VAL A 46 12.12 3.11 2.76
CA VAL A 46 11.56 2.39 3.91
C VAL A 46 10.12 2.82 4.23
N PRO A 47 9.81 4.12 4.41
CA PRO A 47 8.42 4.55 4.60
C PRO A 47 7.57 4.27 3.35
N THR A 48 8.12 4.36 2.13
CA THR A 48 7.40 3.94 0.91
C THR A 48 6.92 2.50 1.03
N LEU A 49 7.80 1.57 1.39
CA LEU A 49 7.45 0.17 1.58
C LEU A 49 6.46 -0.03 2.72
N LEU A 50 6.61 0.71 3.83
CA LEU A 50 5.69 0.65 4.97
C LEU A 50 4.27 1.04 4.56
N PHE A 51 4.11 2.16 3.85
CA PHE A 51 2.80 2.58 3.35
C PHE A 51 2.24 1.57 2.36
N PHE A 52 3.07 0.99 1.48
CA PHE A 52 2.63 -0.05 0.56
C PHE A 52 2.08 -1.27 1.31
N VAL A 53 2.80 -1.78 2.32
CA VAL A 53 2.33 -2.88 3.19
C VAL A 53 0.99 -2.53 3.84
N ILE A 54 0.88 -1.34 4.43
CA ILE A 54 -0.36 -0.88 5.07
C ILE A 54 -1.52 -0.89 4.08
N THR A 55 -1.32 -0.36 2.87
CA THR A 55 -2.36 -0.32 1.83
C THR A 55 -2.76 -1.70 1.33
N SER A 56 -1.81 -2.63 1.16
CA SER A 56 -2.10 -4.02 0.77
C SER A 56 -2.94 -4.74 1.83
N VAL A 57 -2.56 -4.60 3.11
CA VAL A 57 -3.31 -5.21 4.23
C VAL A 57 -4.70 -4.60 4.35
N LEU A 58 -4.82 -3.27 4.32
CA LEU A 58 -6.11 -2.59 4.35
C LEU A 58 -6.98 -2.97 3.15
N GLY A 59 -6.40 -3.13 1.96
CA GLY A 59 -7.12 -3.58 0.77
C GLY A 59 -7.75 -4.96 0.95
N VAL A 60 -7.02 -5.92 1.52
CA VAL A 60 -7.55 -7.25 1.85
C VAL A 60 -8.66 -7.16 2.90
N LEU A 61 -8.49 -6.34 3.94
CA LEU A 61 -9.52 -6.16 4.98
C LEU A 61 -10.78 -5.50 4.42
N VAL A 62 -10.65 -4.49 3.56
CA VAL A 62 -11.79 -3.82 2.91
C VAL A 62 -12.55 -4.80 2.02
N TYR A 63 -11.85 -5.70 1.32
CA TYR A 63 -12.49 -6.75 0.54
C TYR A 63 -13.30 -7.72 1.43
N ASP A 64 -12.83 -7.98 2.65
CA ASP A 64 -13.46 -8.92 3.58
C ASP A 64 -14.63 -8.30 4.37
N TYR A 65 -14.51 -7.04 4.81
CA TYR A 65 -15.57 -6.33 5.55
C TYR A 65 -16.59 -5.64 4.64
N GLY A 66 -16.22 -5.37 3.39
CA GLY A 66 -16.98 -4.55 2.46
C GLY A 66 -16.84 -3.06 2.75
N SER A 67 -17.14 -2.22 1.76
CA SER A 67 -17.13 -0.75 1.90
C SER A 67 -18.33 -0.18 1.17
N ILE A 68 -18.84 0.95 1.67
CA ILE A 68 -19.93 1.70 1.03
C ILE A 68 -19.58 2.05 -0.42
N SER A 69 -18.28 2.25 -0.71
CA SER A 69 -17.78 2.55 -2.06
C SER A 69 -18.10 1.48 -3.10
N GLY A 70 -18.40 0.25 -2.68
CA GLY A 70 -18.74 -0.87 -3.57
C GLY A 70 -20.24 -1.20 -3.64
N LEU A 71 -21.10 -0.44 -2.97
CA LEU A 71 -22.55 -0.71 -2.87
C LEU A 71 -23.37 0.30 -3.67
N SER A 72 -24.47 -0.15 -4.28
CA SER A 72 -25.45 0.76 -4.91
C SER A 72 -26.34 1.45 -3.86
N ALA A 73 -26.98 2.55 -4.22
CA ALA A 73 -27.89 3.28 -3.33
C ALA A 73 -29.01 2.37 -2.75
N ASP A 74 -29.56 1.47 -3.56
CA ASP A 74 -30.59 0.52 -3.11
C ASP A 74 -30.02 -0.52 -2.13
N GLN A 75 -28.77 -0.95 -2.31
CA GLN A 75 -28.12 -1.85 -1.36
C GLN A 75 -27.88 -1.15 -0.03
N ILE A 76 -27.41 0.10 -0.06
CA ILE A 76 -27.16 0.92 1.14
C ILE A 76 -28.45 1.08 1.99
N LEU A 77 -29.60 1.30 1.33
CA LEU A 77 -30.89 1.45 1.99
C LEU A 77 -31.40 0.15 2.62
N ASN A 78 -31.06 -1.00 2.03
CA ASN A 78 -31.50 -2.32 2.46
C ASN A 78 -30.53 -3.02 3.44
N LEU A 79 -29.47 -2.34 3.92
CA LEU A 79 -28.54 -2.95 4.89
C LEU A 79 -29.25 -3.35 6.18
N THR A 80 -29.05 -4.59 6.58
CA THR A 80 -29.51 -5.10 7.87
C THR A 80 -28.78 -4.35 9.01
N PRO A 81 -29.42 -4.10 10.17
CA PRO A 81 -28.77 -3.45 11.32
C PRO A 81 -27.46 -4.13 11.77
N ALA A 82 -27.32 -5.44 11.54
CA ALA A 82 -26.13 -6.22 11.84
C ALA A 82 -24.96 -6.03 10.84
N GLU A 83 -25.24 -5.57 9.62
CA GLU A 83 -24.25 -5.38 8.54
C GLU A 83 -23.68 -3.97 8.53
N ARG A 84 -24.49 -2.98 8.93
CA ARG A 84 -24.09 -1.57 9.07
C ARG A 84 -22.75 -1.35 9.78
N PRO A 85 -22.49 -1.90 10.98
CA PRO A 85 -21.22 -1.64 11.66
C PRO A 85 -20.00 -2.24 10.93
N LYS A 86 -20.18 -3.35 10.20
CA LYS A 86 -19.10 -3.98 9.41
C LYS A 86 -18.73 -3.10 8.21
N ILE A 87 -19.74 -2.62 7.49
CA ILE A 87 -19.57 -1.76 6.32
C ILE A 87 -19.03 -0.38 6.72
N GLU A 88 -19.42 0.16 7.87
CA GLU A 88 -18.85 1.40 8.41
C GLU A 88 -17.35 1.24 8.70
N LEU A 89 -16.96 0.13 9.34
CA LEU A 89 -15.56 -0.16 9.60
C LEU A 89 -14.77 -0.28 8.30
N GLY A 90 -15.25 -1.07 7.33
CA GLY A 90 -14.56 -1.22 6.05
C GLY A 90 -14.52 0.08 5.24
N GLY A 91 -15.52 0.95 5.35
CA GLY A 91 -15.48 2.30 4.79
C GLY A 91 -14.35 3.15 5.38
N LYS A 92 -14.17 3.14 6.72
CA LYS A 92 -13.06 3.84 7.38
C LYS A 92 -11.70 3.29 6.94
N LEU A 93 -11.56 1.95 6.88
CA LEU A 93 -10.33 1.30 6.41
C LEU A 93 -10.03 1.66 4.95
N ASN A 94 -11.05 1.79 4.10
CA ASN A 94 -10.88 2.18 2.70
C ASN A 94 -10.32 3.59 2.56
N VAL A 95 -10.83 4.56 3.33
CA VAL A 95 -10.30 5.93 3.33
C VAL A 95 -8.84 5.97 3.79
N VAL A 96 -8.50 5.22 4.85
CA VAL A 96 -7.11 5.13 5.33
C VAL A 96 -6.21 4.48 4.27
N SER A 97 -6.70 3.46 3.56
CA SER A 97 -5.97 2.83 2.45
C SER A 97 -5.68 3.83 1.33
N TRP A 98 -6.65 4.64 0.93
CA TRP A 98 -6.44 5.68 -0.09
C TRP A 98 -5.42 6.73 0.36
N ALA A 99 -5.50 7.20 1.61
CA ALA A 99 -4.52 8.14 2.15
C ALA A 99 -3.11 7.53 2.17
N GLY A 100 -2.98 6.26 2.59
CA GLY A 100 -1.72 5.52 2.56
C GLY A 100 -1.15 5.38 1.14
N TYR A 101 -2.02 5.15 0.15
CA TYR A 101 -1.61 5.03 -1.24
C TYR A 101 -1.06 6.36 -1.80
N VAL A 102 -1.71 7.47 -1.47
CA VAL A 102 -1.22 8.81 -1.81
C VAL A 102 0.15 9.07 -1.16
N CYS A 103 0.32 8.75 0.13
CA CYS A 103 1.62 8.84 0.78
C CYS A 103 2.68 8.00 0.06
N CYS A 104 2.37 6.75 -0.30
CA CYS A 104 3.27 5.87 -1.04
C CYS A 104 3.75 6.50 -2.37
N ILE A 105 2.85 7.11 -3.14
CA ILE A 105 3.20 7.81 -4.39
C ILE A 105 4.14 9.00 -4.12
N TRP A 106 3.84 9.82 -3.11
CA TRP A 106 4.65 11.00 -2.79
C TRP A 106 6.04 10.63 -2.28
N PHE A 107 6.15 9.61 -1.43
CA PHE A 107 7.45 9.09 -1.00
C PHE A 107 8.23 8.49 -2.17
N SER A 108 7.58 7.78 -3.08
CA SER A 108 8.21 7.26 -4.31
C SER A 108 8.74 8.39 -5.21
N LYS A 109 7.98 9.48 -5.37
CA LYS A 109 8.44 10.67 -6.10
C LYS A 109 9.63 11.34 -5.41
N ALA A 110 9.59 11.47 -4.09
CA ALA A 110 10.68 12.05 -3.30
C ALA A 110 11.96 11.20 -3.41
N CYS A 111 11.85 9.87 -3.43
CA CYS A 111 12.95 8.97 -3.75
C CYS A 111 13.56 9.29 -5.13
N LEU A 112 12.73 9.34 -6.17
CA LEU A 112 13.18 9.63 -7.53
C LEU A 112 13.88 11.00 -7.64
N LEU A 113 13.36 12.04 -6.98
CA LEU A 113 13.98 13.36 -6.94
C LEU A 113 15.32 13.35 -6.20
N GLY A 114 15.41 12.65 -5.07
CA GLY A 114 16.67 12.47 -4.34
C GLY A 114 17.73 11.75 -5.18
N TYR A 115 17.31 10.75 -5.96
CA TYR A 115 18.17 10.08 -6.92
C TYR A 115 18.59 11.02 -8.06
N TYR A 116 17.68 11.81 -8.64
CA TYR A 116 18.02 12.73 -9.73
C TYR A 116 19.00 13.83 -9.29
N ASN A 117 18.80 14.39 -8.09
CA ASN A 117 19.75 15.32 -7.46
C ASN A 117 21.12 14.69 -7.14
N SER A 118 21.28 13.38 -7.39
CA SER A 118 22.56 12.71 -7.31
C SER A 118 23.34 12.71 -8.61
N LEU A 119 22.63 12.90 -9.74
CA LEU A 119 23.16 12.81 -11.08
C LEU A 119 23.49 14.18 -11.68
N THR A 120 22.86 15.25 -11.16
CA THR A 120 23.12 16.65 -11.52
C THR A 120 24.02 17.27 -10.47
#